data_AF-A0A9D6KY78-F1
#
_entry.id   AF-A0A9D6KY78-F1
#
_cell.length_a   1.000
_cell.length_b   1.000
_cell.length_c   1.000
_cell.angle_alpha   90.00
_cell.angle_beta   90.00
_cell.angle_gamma   90.00
#
_symmetry.space_group_name_H-M   'P 1'
#
loop_
_entity.id
_entity.type
_entity.pdbx_description
1 polymer ?
#
loop_
_entity_poly.entity_id
_entity_poly.type
_entity_poly.pdbx_seq_one_letter_code
_entity_poly.pdbx_strand_id
1 'polypeptide(L)'
;MRAFRLILLVGVCGLMILACSKDKTVTPVADTNGAFLAGAKGASKSWKISAATGSQNGGQEQSLSLDDCFKDNVFKFSNNSAQDYENTEGSTKCVNSDSILVEKGTWAFTSDGKTLLIDGTSYSQQNVFTGIGKPVSVLQLSDATMKISFSFTGSSGTIVYYLNFVKI
;
A
#
# COMPACT_ATOMS: atom_id res chain seq x y z
N MET A 1 -68.84 45.89 9.01
CA MET A 1 -69.94 45.12 8.37
C MET A 1 -69.48 44.69 6.98
N ARG A 2 -69.91 43.48 6.57
CA ARG A 2 -69.59 42.71 5.34
C ARG A 2 -68.30 41.86 5.44
N ALA A 3 -68.39 40.65 5.99
CA ALA A 3 -68.88 39.38 5.37
C ALA A 3 -67.82 38.80 4.40
N PHE A 4 -66.99 37.84 4.82
CA PHE A 4 -67.23 36.38 4.88
C PHE A 4 -67.59 35.79 3.50
N ARG A 5 -66.65 35.04 2.86
CA ARG A 5 -66.77 33.62 2.44
C ARG A 5 -66.03 33.25 1.15
N LEU A 6 -65.33 32.10 1.24
CA LEU A 6 -65.12 31.04 0.23
C LEU A 6 -64.15 31.37 -0.93
N ILE A 7 -63.12 30.59 -1.32
CA ILE A 7 -62.94 29.14 -1.38
C ILE A 7 -61.44 28.77 -1.37
N LEU A 8 -61.09 27.82 -0.49
CA LEU A 8 -60.28 26.61 -0.76
C LEU A 8 -59.28 26.67 -1.95
N LEU A 9 -57.98 26.88 -1.68
CA LEU A 9 -56.91 26.30 -2.49
C LEU A 9 -56.06 25.39 -1.58
N VAL A 10 -56.69 24.28 -1.21
CA VAL A 10 -56.04 23.15 -0.55
C VAL A 10 -55.24 22.39 -1.60
N GLY A 11 -53.95 22.21 -1.32
CA GLY A 11 -53.26 20.94 -1.54
C GLY A 11 -52.61 20.70 -2.91
N VAL A 12 -51.42 21.27 -3.12
CA VAL A 12 -50.30 20.57 -3.79
C VAL A 12 -48.97 21.09 -3.21
N CYS A 13 -48.74 20.85 -1.91
CA CYS A 13 -47.39 20.86 -1.30
C CYS A 13 -47.07 19.43 -0.85
N GLY A 14 -47.33 18.48 -1.74
CA GLY A 14 -47.00 17.08 -1.56
C GLY A 14 -45.51 16.88 -1.72
N LEU A 15 -44.80 16.97 -0.59
CA LEU A 15 -43.74 16.04 -0.20
C LEU A 15 -42.95 15.43 -1.37
N MET A 16 -41.99 16.19 -1.91
CA MET A 16 -40.79 15.56 -2.47
C MET A 16 -39.98 15.04 -1.30
N ILE A 17 -40.39 13.85 -0.83
CA ILE A 17 -39.68 13.00 0.09
C ILE A 17 -38.25 12.87 -0.44
N LEU A 18 -37.32 13.33 0.39
CA LEU A 18 -35.90 13.06 0.29
C LEU A 18 -35.67 11.54 0.25
N ALA A 19 -35.78 10.94 -0.93
CA ALA A 19 -35.17 9.66 -1.23
C ALA A 19 -33.69 9.90 -1.54
N CYS A 20 -32.95 10.49 -0.59
CA CYS A 20 -31.53 10.25 -0.49
C CYS A 20 -31.39 8.81 0.01
N SER A 21 -31.43 7.85 -0.90
CA SER A 21 -30.70 6.60 -0.69
C SER A 21 -29.32 7.03 -0.20
N LYS A 22 -29.01 6.73 1.07
CA LYS A 22 -27.65 6.84 1.58
C LYS A 22 -26.83 5.90 0.72
N ASP A 23 -26.27 6.44 -0.36
CA ASP A 23 -25.24 5.77 -1.13
C ASP A 23 -24.20 5.39 -0.11
N LYS A 24 -24.11 4.09 0.17
CA LYS A 24 -23.00 3.56 0.95
C LYS A 24 -21.78 3.92 0.13
N THR A 25 -21.04 4.94 0.56
CA THR A 25 -19.74 5.29 0.01
C THR A 25 -18.88 4.06 0.18
N VAL A 26 -18.76 3.28 -0.90
CA VAL A 26 -17.86 2.13 -0.95
C VAL A 26 -16.47 2.75 -0.88
N THR A 27 -15.81 2.60 0.27
CA THR A 27 -14.41 3.01 0.41
C THR A 27 -13.60 2.25 -0.64
N PRO A 28 -12.87 2.96 -1.54
CA PRO A 28 -12.00 2.31 -2.48
C PRO A 28 -11.05 1.33 -1.80
N VAL A 29 -10.80 0.18 -2.43
CA VAL A 29 -9.88 -0.85 -1.88
C VAL A 29 -8.48 -0.25 -1.69
N ALA A 30 -8.05 0.62 -2.61
CA ALA A 30 -6.80 1.36 -2.52
C ALA A 30 -6.68 2.20 -1.23
N ASP A 31 -7.77 2.84 -0.78
CA ASP A 31 -7.76 3.66 0.45
C ASP A 31 -7.65 2.78 1.70
N THR A 32 -8.35 1.65 1.70
CA THR A 32 -8.29 0.66 2.79
C THR A 32 -6.89 0.06 2.89
N ASN A 33 -6.31 -0.35 1.76
CA ASN A 33 -4.94 -0.86 1.70
C ASN A 33 -3.91 0.20 2.03
N GLY A 34 -4.13 1.46 1.63
CA GLY A 34 -3.30 2.60 2.05
C GLY A 34 -3.27 2.76 3.56
N ALA A 35 -4.42 2.60 4.22
CA ALA A 35 -4.51 2.63 5.68
C ALA A 35 -3.78 1.43 6.34
N PHE A 36 -3.87 0.24 5.76
CA PHE A 36 -3.11 -0.92 6.24
C PHE A 36 -1.60 -0.74 6.06
N LEU A 37 -1.14 -0.24 4.90
CA LEU A 37 0.27 -0.04 4.58
C LEU A 37 0.91 1.09 5.40
N ALA A 38 0.26 2.24 5.48
CA ALA A 38 0.87 3.49 5.94
C ALA A 38 0.14 4.14 7.13
N GLY A 39 -0.93 3.53 7.64
CA GLY A 39 -1.75 4.07 8.73
C GLY A 39 -2.81 5.04 8.25
N ALA A 40 -3.59 5.59 9.19
CA ALA A 40 -4.60 6.61 8.88
C ALA A 40 -3.97 7.84 8.21
N LYS A 41 -4.78 8.66 7.52
CA LYS A 41 -4.30 9.88 6.88
C LYS A 41 -3.54 10.77 7.87
N GLY A 42 -2.35 11.20 7.50
CA GLY A 42 -1.40 11.95 8.33
C GLY A 42 -0.48 11.09 9.20
N ALA A 43 -0.66 9.76 9.22
CA ALA A 43 0.19 8.84 9.98
C ALA A 43 1.25 8.17 9.08
N SER A 44 2.05 7.30 9.70
CA SER A 44 3.00 6.43 9.02
C SER A 44 3.04 5.06 9.71
N LYS A 45 3.45 4.03 8.97
CA LYS A 45 3.78 2.70 9.50
C LYS A 45 5.14 2.26 8.98
N SER A 46 5.81 1.46 9.79
CA SER A 46 7.13 0.92 9.49
C SER A 46 7.07 -0.60 9.44
N TRP A 47 7.88 -1.18 8.56
CA TRP A 47 7.91 -2.60 8.26
C TRP A 47 9.35 -3.11 8.21
N LYS A 48 9.55 -4.40 8.51
CA LYS A 48 10.79 -5.13 8.26
C LYS A 48 10.52 -6.39 7.46
N ILE A 49 11.48 -6.79 6.64
CA ILE A 49 11.42 -8.09 5.95
C ILE A 49 11.65 -9.19 6.99
N SER A 50 10.70 -10.09 7.09
CA SER A 50 10.76 -11.26 7.97
C SER A 50 11.23 -12.52 7.24
N ALA A 51 10.87 -12.67 5.96
CA ALA A 51 11.25 -13.82 5.15
C ALA A 51 11.15 -13.51 3.66
N ALA A 52 11.97 -14.21 2.86
CA ALA A 52 11.87 -14.23 1.41
C ALA A 52 11.83 -15.67 0.90
N THR A 53 11.08 -15.86 -0.18
CA THR A 53 10.97 -17.14 -0.87
C THR A 53 10.90 -16.93 -2.38
N GLY A 54 11.10 -17.99 -3.17
CA GLY A 54 10.99 -17.93 -4.62
C GLY A 54 10.56 -19.25 -5.26
N SER A 55 9.97 -19.17 -6.45
CA SER A 55 9.56 -20.31 -7.26
C SER A 55 10.02 -20.11 -8.70
N GLN A 56 10.60 -21.14 -9.31
CA GLN A 56 11.00 -21.15 -10.72
C GLN A 56 9.97 -21.90 -11.56
N ASN A 57 9.48 -21.27 -12.62
CA ASN A 57 8.56 -21.85 -13.61
C ASN A 57 7.32 -22.52 -12.98
N GLY A 58 6.79 -21.95 -11.91
CA GLY A 58 5.63 -22.49 -11.18
C GLY A 58 5.92 -23.71 -10.31
N GLY A 59 7.20 -24.02 -10.07
CA GLY A 59 7.64 -25.07 -9.15
C GLY A 59 7.34 -24.74 -7.68
N GLN A 60 7.79 -25.61 -6.78
CA GLN A 60 7.63 -25.41 -5.33
C GLN A 60 8.33 -24.13 -4.86
N GLU A 61 7.70 -23.41 -3.94
CA GLU A 61 8.29 -22.25 -3.27
C GLU A 61 9.45 -22.71 -2.37
N GLN A 62 10.60 -22.05 -2.49
CA GLN A 62 11.82 -22.33 -1.72
C GLN A 62 12.23 -21.10 -0.91
N SER A 63 12.70 -21.32 0.32
CA SER A 63 13.24 -20.24 1.14
C SER A 63 14.49 -19.63 0.54
N LEU A 64 14.58 -18.30 0.58
CA LEU A 64 15.76 -17.55 0.17
C LEU A 64 16.47 -17.04 1.42
N SER A 65 17.78 -17.24 1.48
CA SER A 65 18.59 -16.67 2.55
C SER A 65 18.73 -15.17 2.32
N LEU A 66 18.39 -14.38 3.33
CA LEU A 66 18.66 -12.94 3.38
C LEU A 66 19.62 -12.66 4.52
N ASP A 67 20.58 -11.78 4.25
CA ASP A 67 21.50 -11.30 5.26
C ASP A 67 20.73 -10.62 6.41
N ASP A 68 21.23 -10.80 7.64
CA ASP A 68 20.56 -10.26 8.82
C ASP A 68 20.46 -8.73 8.78
N CYS A 69 21.49 -8.07 8.28
CA CYS A 69 21.49 -6.62 8.08
C CYS A 69 20.37 -6.15 7.14
N PHE A 70 20.10 -6.89 6.06
CA PHE A 70 19.05 -6.54 5.10
C PHE A 70 17.65 -6.74 5.69
N LYS A 71 17.46 -7.78 6.53
CA LYS A 71 16.22 -7.98 7.28
C LYS A 71 16.00 -6.92 8.37
N ASP A 72 17.07 -6.28 8.83
CA ASP A 72 17.02 -5.23 9.84
C ASP A 72 16.61 -3.85 9.26
N ASN A 73 16.67 -3.69 7.93
CA ASN A 73 16.21 -2.49 7.23
C ASN A 73 14.75 -2.15 7.54
N VAL A 74 14.47 -0.86 7.70
CA VAL A 74 13.17 -0.31 8.09
C VAL A 74 12.53 0.39 6.89
N PHE A 75 11.39 -0.13 6.47
CA PHE A 75 10.59 0.40 5.37
C PHE A 75 9.44 1.21 5.94
N LYS A 76 9.51 2.54 5.82
CA LYS A 76 8.50 3.47 6.31
C LYS A 76 7.63 3.98 5.18
N PHE A 77 6.32 3.81 5.34
CA PHE A 77 5.31 4.37 4.43
C PHE A 77 4.49 5.40 5.18
N SER A 78 4.38 6.60 4.61
CA SER A 78 3.62 7.72 5.19
C SER A 78 2.35 7.95 4.40
N ASN A 79 1.19 8.00 5.07
CA ASN A 79 -0.10 8.34 4.48
C ASN A 79 -0.30 9.86 4.50
N ASN A 80 0.65 10.60 3.95
CA ASN A 80 0.60 12.05 3.83
C ASN A 80 0.22 12.46 2.40
N SER A 81 0.21 13.76 2.11
CA SER A 81 -0.18 14.26 0.78
C SER A 81 0.77 13.83 -0.34
N ALA A 82 2.04 13.56 -0.03
CA ALA A 82 3.05 13.13 -0.99
C ALA A 82 3.14 11.60 -1.12
N GLN A 83 2.50 10.85 -0.21
CA GLN A 83 2.65 9.40 -0.07
C GLN A 83 4.14 9.02 0.03
N ASP A 84 4.85 9.61 0.98
CA ASP A 84 6.29 9.40 1.12
C ASP A 84 6.63 7.95 1.50
N TYR A 85 7.67 7.43 0.86
CA TYR A 85 8.30 6.14 1.14
C TYR A 85 9.77 6.35 1.49
N GLU A 86 10.25 5.64 2.51
CA GLU A 86 11.66 5.62 2.90
C GLU A 86 12.07 4.22 3.34
N ASN A 87 13.28 3.81 2.96
CA ASN A 87 13.94 2.63 3.50
C ASN A 87 15.30 3.03 4.07
N THR A 88 15.54 2.65 5.31
CA THR A 88 16.78 2.93 6.03
C THR A 88 17.39 1.65 6.58
N GLU A 89 18.71 1.60 6.68
CA GLU A 89 19.38 0.58 7.47
C GLU A 89 18.90 0.61 8.93
N GLY A 90 18.84 -0.56 9.55
CA GLY A 90 18.49 -0.71 10.96
C GLY A 90 19.67 -0.43 11.90
N SER A 91 19.72 -1.17 13.00
CA SER A 91 20.86 -1.18 13.92
C SER A 91 22.09 -1.85 13.32
N THR A 92 21.91 -2.82 12.42
CA THR A 92 22.99 -3.51 11.72
C THR A 92 23.07 -3.08 10.27
N LYS A 93 24.22 -2.51 9.89
CA LYS A 93 24.53 -2.17 8.49
C LYS A 93 25.07 -3.37 7.74
N CYS A 94 24.76 -3.47 6.44
CA CYS A 94 25.39 -4.49 5.60
C CYS A 94 26.80 -4.07 5.17
N VAL A 95 26.99 -2.78 4.94
CA VAL A 95 28.27 -2.20 4.55
C VAL A 95 28.49 -0.95 5.40
N ASN A 96 29.53 -0.93 6.22
CA ASN A 96 29.74 0.16 7.18
C ASN A 96 29.88 1.55 6.55
N SER A 97 30.35 1.63 5.30
CA SER A 97 30.48 2.88 4.55
C SER A 97 29.19 3.35 3.89
N ASP A 98 28.15 2.51 3.83
CA ASP A 98 26.91 2.87 3.14
C ASP A 98 26.12 3.92 3.93
N SER A 99 25.38 4.73 3.18
CA SER A 99 24.39 5.65 3.75
C SER A 99 23.35 4.87 4.56
N ILE A 100 22.94 5.43 5.70
CA ILE A 100 21.81 4.87 6.46
C ILE A 100 20.53 4.92 5.62
N LEU A 101 20.35 5.96 4.81
CA LEU A 101 19.28 6.01 3.82
C LEU A 101 19.62 5.04 2.69
N VAL A 102 18.77 4.03 2.49
CA VAL A 102 18.95 2.97 1.48
C VAL A 102 18.25 3.35 0.18
N GLU A 103 16.98 3.74 0.26
CA GLU A 103 16.20 4.29 -0.86
C GLU A 103 15.08 5.20 -0.33
N LYS A 104 14.63 6.15 -1.15
CA LYS A 104 13.55 7.07 -0.81
C LYS A 104 12.71 7.39 -2.03
N GLY A 105 11.41 7.61 -1.84
CA GLY A 105 10.52 7.89 -2.94
C GLY A 105 9.09 8.21 -2.53
N THR A 106 8.18 7.92 -3.43
CA THR A 106 6.74 7.95 -3.18
C THR A 106 6.14 6.58 -3.48
N TRP A 107 4.97 6.31 -2.92
CA TRP A 107 4.22 5.08 -3.17
C TRP A 107 2.80 5.39 -3.63
N ALA A 108 2.15 4.42 -4.29
CA ALA A 108 0.73 4.46 -4.61
C ALA A 108 0.18 3.04 -4.80
N PHE A 109 -1.14 2.87 -4.66
CA PHE A 109 -1.83 1.66 -5.10
C PHE A 109 -2.53 1.87 -6.43
N THR A 110 -2.66 0.81 -7.23
CA THR A 110 -3.69 0.75 -8.27
C THR A 110 -5.08 0.85 -7.66
N SER A 111 -6.09 1.23 -8.45
CA SER A 111 -7.47 1.44 -7.96
C SER A 111 -8.09 0.20 -7.30
N ASP A 112 -7.68 -0.99 -7.74
CA ASP A 112 -8.09 -2.27 -7.16
C ASP A 112 -7.31 -2.68 -5.89
N GLY A 113 -6.31 -1.89 -5.50
CA GLY A 113 -5.46 -2.13 -4.33
C GLY A 113 -4.51 -3.33 -4.46
N LYS A 114 -4.41 -3.96 -5.64
CA LYS A 114 -3.64 -5.21 -5.81
C LYS A 114 -2.19 -5.01 -6.25
N THR A 115 -1.84 -3.80 -6.68
CA THR A 115 -0.48 -3.47 -7.12
C THR A 115 0.05 -2.27 -6.36
N LEU A 116 1.20 -2.43 -5.73
CA LEU A 116 1.95 -1.36 -5.09
C LEU A 116 2.97 -0.80 -6.10
N LEU A 117 2.87 0.49 -6.34
CA LEU A 117 3.77 1.29 -7.16
C LEU A 117 4.70 2.04 -6.21
N ILE A 118 6.01 1.94 -6.42
CA ILE A 118 6.99 2.73 -5.70
C ILE A 118 7.92 3.35 -6.73
N ASP A 119 8.03 4.67 -6.67
CA ASP A 119 8.95 5.45 -7.48
C ASP A 119 9.96 6.12 -6.55
N GLY A 120 11.25 5.82 -6.71
CA GLY A 120 12.25 6.22 -5.75
C GLY A 120 13.66 6.28 -6.32
N THR A 121 14.56 6.79 -5.49
CA THR A 121 15.99 6.89 -5.74
C THR A 121 16.73 5.98 -4.77
N SER A 122 17.69 5.22 -5.28
CA SER A 122 18.59 4.40 -4.46
C SER A 122 19.81 5.20 -4.01
N TYR A 123 20.25 4.95 -2.77
CA TYR A 123 21.42 5.55 -2.15
C TYR A 123 22.43 4.48 -1.67
N SER A 124 22.09 3.20 -1.79
CA SER A 124 22.95 2.06 -1.45
C SER A 124 22.64 0.86 -2.34
N GLN A 125 23.45 -0.19 -2.30
CA GLN A 125 23.17 -1.43 -3.05
C GLN A 125 22.18 -2.37 -2.33
N GLN A 126 21.68 -1.97 -1.16
CA GLN A 126 20.73 -2.74 -0.33
C GLN A 126 19.27 -2.35 -0.62
N ASN A 127 19.03 -1.70 -1.75
CA ASN A 127 17.72 -1.21 -2.13
C ASN A 127 16.80 -2.34 -2.58
N VAL A 128 15.49 -2.21 -2.32
CA VAL A 128 14.51 -3.24 -2.65
C VAL A 128 13.66 -2.82 -3.83
N PHE A 129 12.87 -1.77 -3.69
CA PHE A 129 11.88 -1.44 -4.72
C PHE A 129 12.51 -0.79 -5.94
N THR A 130 13.48 0.11 -5.73
CA THR A 130 14.26 0.66 -6.84
C THR A 130 15.11 -0.42 -7.52
N GLY A 131 15.51 -1.46 -6.79
CA GLY A 131 16.25 -2.62 -7.32
C GLY A 131 15.37 -3.57 -8.12
N ILE A 132 14.12 -3.73 -7.69
CA ILE A 132 13.07 -4.43 -8.46
C ILE A 132 12.73 -3.66 -9.74
N GLY A 133 12.66 -2.33 -9.65
CA GLY A 133 12.50 -1.42 -10.80
C GLY A 133 11.14 -1.52 -11.52
N LYS A 134 10.12 -2.09 -10.86
CA LYS A 134 8.78 -2.28 -11.42
C LYS A 134 7.73 -2.41 -10.31
N PRO A 135 6.43 -2.24 -10.63
CA PRO A 135 5.36 -2.44 -9.66
C PRO A 135 5.34 -3.87 -9.12
N VAL A 136 4.91 -4.02 -7.86
CA VAL A 136 4.82 -5.32 -7.17
C VAL A 136 3.36 -5.67 -6.88
N SER A 137 3.03 -6.95 -6.91
CA SER A 137 1.68 -7.42 -6.54
C SER A 137 1.57 -7.56 -5.03
N VAL A 138 0.44 -7.14 -4.47
CA VAL A 138 0.08 -7.29 -3.06
C VAL A 138 -0.73 -8.57 -2.93
N LEU A 139 -0.18 -9.56 -2.24
CA LEU A 139 -0.84 -10.85 -2.03
C LEU A 139 -1.59 -10.89 -0.69
N GLN A 140 -1.05 -10.19 0.30
CA GLN A 140 -1.66 -10.04 1.62
C GLN A 140 -1.26 -8.67 2.17
N LEU A 141 -2.21 -7.96 2.77
CA LEU A 141 -1.93 -6.73 3.50
C LEU A 141 -2.93 -6.59 4.63
N SER A 142 -2.42 -6.34 5.83
CA SER A 142 -3.21 -6.17 7.06
C SER A 142 -2.53 -5.15 7.97
N ASP A 143 -3.04 -4.97 9.19
CA ASP A 143 -2.37 -4.11 10.19
C ASP A 143 -1.07 -4.68 10.75
N ALA A 144 -0.74 -5.95 10.50
CA ALA A 144 0.44 -6.62 11.07
C ALA A 144 1.39 -7.20 10.03
N THR A 145 0.87 -7.61 8.87
CA THR A 145 1.63 -8.33 7.84
C THR A 145 1.40 -7.75 6.45
N MET A 146 2.46 -7.80 5.63
CA MET A 146 2.41 -7.50 4.22
C MET A 146 3.17 -8.60 3.46
N LYS A 147 2.54 -9.19 2.44
CA LYS A 147 3.19 -10.11 1.49
C LYS A 147 3.06 -9.54 0.09
N ILE A 148 4.20 -9.35 -0.57
CA ILE A 148 4.25 -8.90 -1.97
C ILE A 148 4.91 -9.95 -2.86
N SER A 149 4.67 -9.87 -4.16
CA SER A 149 5.39 -10.65 -5.16
C SER A 149 5.82 -9.83 -6.37
N PHE A 150 6.91 -10.27 -6.99
CA PHE A 150 7.40 -9.78 -8.27
C PHE A 150 8.11 -10.91 -9.01
N SER A 151 8.25 -10.80 -10.33
CA SER A 151 8.86 -11.86 -11.13
C SER A 151 9.84 -11.35 -12.16
N PHE A 152 10.92 -12.09 -12.39
CA PHE A 152 11.86 -11.84 -13.48
C PHE A 152 11.78 -12.98 -14.49
N THR A 153 11.74 -12.64 -15.77
CA THR A 153 11.72 -13.61 -16.86
C THR A 153 13.01 -13.47 -17.65
N GLY A 154 13.77 -14.56 -17.73
CA GLY A 154 15.00 -14.67 -18.51
C GLY A 154 14.99 -15.90 -19.41
N SER A 155 16.15 -16.26 -19.95
CA SER A 155 16.29 -17.43 -20.84
C SER A 155 15.99 -18.77 -20.15
N SER A 156 16.17 -18.85 -18.82
CA SER A 156 15.86 -20.03 -18.00
C SER A 156 14.40 -20.09 -17.51
N GLY A 157 13.56 -19.15 -17.97
CA GLY A 157 12.15 -19.03 -17.62
C GLY A 157 11.87 -17.92 -16.61
N THR A 158 10.77 -18.06 -15.88
CA THR A 158 10.28 -17.05 -14.93
C THR A 158 10.56 -17.49 -13.50
N ILE A 159 11.18 -16.60 -12.72
CA ILE A 159 11.29 -16.75 -11.28
C ILE A 159 10.33 -15.75 -10.63
N VAL A 160 9.47 -16.24 -9.75
CA VAL A 160 8.58 -15.43 -8.91
C VAL A 160 9.18 -15.38 -7.51
N TYR A 161 9.32 -14.17 -6.98
CA TYR A 161 9.81 -13.89 -5.63
C TYR A 161 8.65 -13.45 -4.75
N TYR A 162 8.72 -13.80 -3.47
CA TYR A 162 7.81 -13.35 -2.45
C TYR A 162 8.59 -12.74 -1.29
N LEU A 163 8.19 -11.55 -0.86
CA LEU A 163 8.73 -10.89 0.33
C LEU A 163 7.63 -10.77 1.37
N ASN A 164 7.93 -11.24 2.58
CA ASN A 164 7.04 -11.19 3.73
C ASN A 164 7.57 -10.15 4.70
N PHE A 165 6.72 -9.20 5.05
CA PHE A 165 7.03 -8.12 5.97
C PHE A 165 6.15 -8.22 7.21
N VAL A 166 6.73 -7.81 8.33
CA VAL A 166 6.03 -7.61 9.60
C VAL A 166 6.13 -6.14 9.98
N LYS A 167 5.03 -5.61 10.51
CA LYS A 167 5.01 -4.27 11.08
C LYS A 167 5.89 -4.22 12.34
N ILE A 168 6.59 -3.10 12.55
CA ILE A 168 7.37 -2.81 13.75
C ILE A 168 6.81 -1.62 14.54
#